data_AF-A0A382MPC8-F1
#
_entry.id   AF-A0A382MPC8-F1
#
_cell.length_a   1.000
_cell.length_b   1.000
_cell.length_c   1.000
_cell.angle_alpha   90.00
_cell.angle_beta   90.00
_cell.angle_gamma   90.00
#
_symmetry.space_group_name_H-M   'P 1'
#
loop_
_entity.id
_entity.type
_entity.pdbx_description
1 polymer ?
#
loop_
_entity_poly.entity_id
_entity_poly.type
_entity_poly.pdbx_seq_one_letter_code
_entity_poly.pdbx_strand_id
1 'polypeptide(L)'
;MIGNSDLKDRNDSRKILLSLTVLFIILILSIIFMFPQFFEILSTSTSTGLGLKDSAVVSFFVSLVLVTVLAMVSGDGLLGEVQFVVVGFLLFFIVFWLMIAWVF
;
A
#
# COMPACT_ATOMS: atom_id res chain seq x y z
N MET A 1 2.44 0.10 -41.78
CA MET A 1 3.05 -0.18 -40.46
C MET A 1 2.20 0.31 -39.27
N ILE A 2 0.92 0.69 -39.45
CA ILE A 2 0.07 1.30 -38.40
C ILE A 2 -0.63 0.26 -37.49
N GLY A 3 -0.84 -0.98 -37.94
CA GLY A 3 -1.58 -1.99 -37.16
C GLY A 3 -0.81 -2.62 -35.99
N ASN A 4 0.53 -2.55 -35.98
CA ASN A 4 1.34 -3.22 -34.94
C ASN A 4 1.48 -2.38 -33.66
N SER A 5 1.39 -1.05 -33.75
CA SER A 5 1.43 -0.16 -32.59
C SER A 5 0.15 -0.24 -31.76
N ASP A 6 -1.01 -0.35 -32.43
CA ASP A 6 -2.34 -0.40 -31.79
C ASP A 6 -2.57 -1.71 -31.00
N LEU A 7 -2.05 -2.83 -31.50
CA LEU A 7 -2.09 -4.12 -30.80
C LEU A 7 -1.17 -4.15 -29.57
N LYS A 8 -0.03 -3.45 -29.62
CA LYS A 8 0.92 -3.36 -28.51
C LYS A 8 0.35 -2.52 -27.37
N ASP A 9 -0.24 -1.37 -27.69
CA ASP A 9 -0.85 -0.44 -26.72
C ASP A 9 -2.01 -1.09 -25.94
N ARG A 10 -2.86 -1.87 -26.63
CA ARG A 10 -3.94 -2.64 -25.98
C ARG A 10 -3.43 -3.70 -25.01
N ASN A 11 -2.29 -4.33 -25.31
CA ASN A 11 -1.71 -5.35 -24.44
C ASN A 11 -1.04 -4.74 -23.20
N ASP A 12 -0.37 -3.60 -23.35
CA ASP A 12 0.27 -2.91 -22.23
C ASP A 12 -0.79 -2.30 -21.30
N SER A 13 -1.85 -1.71 -21.85
CA SER A 13 -3.04 -1.28 -21.09
C SER A 13 -3.70 -2.43 -20.30
N ARG A 14 -3.80 -3.63 -20.89
CA ARG A 14 -4.34 -4.81 -20.20
C ARG A 14 -3.46 -5.28 -19.06
N LYS A 15 -2.14 -5.24 -19.22
CA LYS A 15 -1.19 -5.61 -18.14
C LYS A 15 -1.28 -4.64 -16.96
N ILE A 16 -1.39 -3.35 -17.25
CA ILE A 16 -1.59 -2.32 -16.22
C ILE A 16 -2.90 -2.56 -15.47
N LEU A 17 -4.01 -2.78 -16.19
CA LEU A 17 -5.31 -3.08 -15.59
C LEU A 17 -5.28 -4.34 -14.71
N LEU A 18 -4.61 -5.40 -15.17
CA LEU A 18 -4.52 -6.67 -14.45
C LEU A 18 -3.65 -6.51 -13.20
N SER A 19 -2.51 -5.82 -13.31
CA SER A 19 -1.67 -5.48 -12.15
C SER A 19 -2.43 -4.66 -11.12
N LEU A 20 -3.18 -3.65 -11.55
CA LEU A 20 -3.98 -2.80 -10.68
C LEU A 20 -5.10 -3.60 -9.97
N THR A 21 -5.75 -4.50 -10.70
CA THR A 21 -6.80 -5.37 -10.16
C THR A 21 -6.23 -6.30 -9.08
N VAL A 22 -5.07 -6.90 -9.34
CA VAL A 22 -4.38 -7.76 -8.36
C VAL A 22 -4.00 -6.96 -7.12
N LEU A 23 -3.45 -5.76 -7.28
CA LEU A 23 -3.10 -4.91 -6.16
C LEU A 23 -4.32 -4.52 -5.32
N PHE A 24 -5.44 -4.22 -5.98
CA PHE A 24 -6.68 -3.88 -5.31
C PHE A 24 -7.26 -5.06 -4.51
N ILE A 25 -7.14 -6.29 -5.04
CA ILE A 25 -7.52 -7.50 -4.30
C ILE A 25 -6.61 -7.68 -3.07
N ILE A 26 -5.29 -7.52 -3.22
CA ILE A 26 -4.34 -7.60 -2.10
C ILE A 26 -4.67 -6.55 -1.04
N LEU A 27 -5.05 -5.34 -1.45
CA LEU A 27 -5.47 -4.27 -0.55
C LEU A 27 -6.70 -4.65 0.26
N ILE A 28 -7.76 -5.15 -0.40
CA ILE A 28 -8.99 -5.56 0.26
C ILE A 28 -8.72 -6.69 1.25
N LEU A 29 -7.97 -7.72 0.84
CA LEU A 29 -7.59 -8.82 1.72
C LEU A 29 -6.79 -8.33 2.93
N SER A 30 -5.84 -7.43 2.70
CA SER A 30 -5.03 -6.83 3.77
C SER A 30 -5.89 -6.10 4.80
N ILE A 31 -6.89 -5.32 4.37
CA ILE A 31 -7.83 -4.63 5.25
C ILE A 31 -8.65 -5.63 6.07
N ILE A 32 -9.19 -6.68 5.43
CA ILE A 32 -10.00 -7.71 6.11
C ILE A 32 -9.19 -8.41 7.21
N PHE A 33 -7.94 -8.78 6.92
CA PHE A 33 -7.08 -9.47 7.88
C PHE A 33 -6.62 -8.57 9.02
N MET A 34 -6.43 -7.27 8.76
CA MET A 34 -6.01 -6.29 9.77
C MET A 34 -7.16 -5.85 10.69
N PHE A 35 -8.40 -5.82 10.19
CA PHE A 35 -9.56 -5.32 10.91
C PHE A 35 -9.67 -5.77 12.38
N PRO A 36 -9.52 -7.08 12.73
CA PRO A 36 -9.59 -7.52 14.12
C PRO A 36 -8.47 -6.95 15.01
N GLN A 37 -7.23 -6.97 14.54
CA GLN A 37 -6.08 -6.45 15.30
C GLN A 37 -6.18 -4.93 15.49
N PHE A 38 -6.65 -4.22 14.46
CA PHE A 38 -6.86 -2.78 14.55
C PHE A 38 -7.93 -2.41 15.59
N PHE A 39 -9.00 -3.20 15.70
CA PHE A 39 -10.07 -2.97 16.67
C PHE A 39 -9.62 -3.22 18.11
N GLU A 40 -8.83 -4.27 18.34
CA GLU A 40 -8.22 -4.55 19.66
C GLU A 40 -7.32 -3.40 20.11
N ILE A 41 -6.49 -2.90 19.20
CA ILE A 41 -5.59 -1.77 19.43
C ILE A 41 -6.36 -0.49 19.77
N LEU A 42 -7.46 -0.20 19.07
CA LEU A 42 -8.31 0.96 19.38
C LEU A 42 -9.02 0.85 20.73
N SER A 43 -9.33 -0.37 21.17
CA SER A 43 -10.01 -0.62 22.45
C SER A 43 -9.07 -0.52 23.66
N THR A 44 -7.76 -0.61 23.44
CA THR A 44 -6.73 -0.38 24.46
C THR A 44 -6.37 1.10 24.45
N SER A 45 -6.57 1.81 25.57
CA SER A 45 -6.34 3.24 25.69
C SER A 45 -4.99 3.63 25.07
N THR A 46 -5.02 4.36 23.95
CA THR A 46 -3.86 4.90 23.22
C THR A 46 -3.14 6.02 23.99
N SER A 47 -3.20 6.00 25.32
CA SER A 47 -2.51 6.92 26.24
C SER A 47 -1.07 6.50 26.53
N THR A 48 -0.61 5.42 25.93
CA THR A 48 0.76 4.95 26.00
C THR A 48 1.07 4.34 24.63
N GLY A 49 2.15 4.78 23.97
CA GLY A 49 2.49 4.35 22.61
C GLY A 49 2.40 2.82 22.42
N LEU A 50 2.03 2.41 21.21
CA LEU A 50 1.61 1.04 20.86
C LEU A 50 2.71 -0.05 20.98
N GLY A 51 3.93 0.35 21.32
CA GLY A 51 5.08 -0.54 21.39
C GLY A 51 5.60 -0.98 20.01
N LEU A 52 6.91 -1.15 19.89
CA LEU A 52 7.60 -1.34 18.60
C LEU A 52 7.02 -2.45 17.71
N LYS A 53 6.51 -3.54 18.31
CA LYS A 53 5.98 -4.69 17.58
C LYS A 53 4.63 -4.38 16.94
N ASP A 54 3.68 -3.89 17.72
CA ASP A 54 2.30 -3.68 17.22
C ASP A 54 2.25 -2.44 16.31
N SER A 55 3.08 -1.43 16.59
CA SER A 55 3.30 -0.29 15.69
C SER A 55 3.84 -0.71 14.33
N ALA A 56 4.71 -1.73 14.25
CA ALA A 56 5.25 -2.22 12.97
C ALA A 56 4.15 -2.85 12.12
N VAL A 57 3.24 -3.61 12.74
CA VAL A 57 2.10 -4.20 12.03
C VAL A 57 1.21 -3.10 11.49
N VAL A 58 0.74 -2.18 12.33
CA VAL A 58 -0.16 -1.09 11.88
C VAL A 58 0.48 -0.23 10.79
N SER A 59 1.73 0.21 10.98
CA SER A 59 2.44 1.06 10.02
C SER A 59 2.69 0.37 8.67
N PHE A 60 2.98 -0.94 8.66
CA PHE A 60 3.16 -1.72 7.42
C PHE A 60 1.91 -1.63 6.55
N PHE A 61 0.74 -1.90 7.12
CA PHE A 61 -0.50 -1.92 6.37
C PHE A 61 -1.01 -0.52 6.02
N VAL A 62 -0.87 0.47 6.91
CA VAL A 62 -1.22 1.86 6.59
C VAL A 62 -0.37 2.37 5.42
N SER A 63 0.93 2.07 5.41
CA SER A 63 1.82 2.42 4.30
C SER A 63 1.47 1.67 3.02
N LEU A 64 1.14 0.38 3.12
CA LEU A 64 0.71 -0.44 1.99
C LEU A 64 -0.55 0.15 1.35
N VAL A 65 -1.54 0.51 2.16
CA VAL A 65 -2.79 1.11 1.70
C VAL A 65 -2.52 2.45 1.02
N LEU A 66 -1.75 3.32 1.68
CA LEU A 66 -1.40 4.64 1.15
C LEU A 66 -0.72 4.52 -0.21
N VAL A 67 0.34 3.71 -0.30
CA VAL A 67 1.11 3.54 -1.54
C VAL A 67 0.28 2.88 -2.63
N THR A 68 -0.60 1.92 -2.28
CA THR A 68 -1.53 1.33 -3.24
C THR A 68 -2.49 2.36 -3.82
N VAL A 69 -3.06 3.23 -2.98
CA VAL A 69 -3.97 4.30 -3.42
C VAL A 69 -3.23 5.31 -4.29
N LEU A 70 -2.02 5.72 -3.88
CA LEU A 70 -1.20 6.65 -4.66
C LEU A 70 -0.83 6.04 -6.02
N ALA A 71 -0.45 4.77 -6.05
CA ALA A 71 -0.08 4.08 -7.28
C ALA A 71 -1.31 3.86 -8.19
N MET A 72 -2.50 3.65 -7.62
CA MET A 72 -3.76 3.61 -8.36
C MET A 72 -4.10 4.96 -9.00
N VAL A 73 -3.97 6.06 -8.25
CA VAL A 73 -4.20 7.42 -8.75
C VAL A 73 -3.18 7.80 -9.82
N SER A 74 -1.96 7.27 -9.74
CA SER A 74 -0.90 7.53 -10.71
C SER A 74 -1.11 6.86 -12.08
N GLY A 75 -2.04 5.91 -12.22
CA GLY A 75 -2.40 5.24 -13.48
C GLY A 75 -1.34 4.28 -14.05
N ASP A 76 -0.16 4.79 -14.37
CA ASP A 76 0.98 4.06 -14.99
C ASP A 76 2.19 3.91 -14.04
N GLY A 77 2.23 4.70 -12.96
CA GLY A 77 3.34 4.75 -11.99
C GLY A 77 3.56 3.47 -11.17
N LEU A 78 2.70 2.47 -11.28
CA LEU A 78 2.85 1.23 -10.52
C LEU A 78 3.90 0.29 -11.14
N LEU A 79 3.85 0.09 -12.46
CA LEU A 79 4.76 -0.83 -13.18
C LEU A 79 5.97 -0.12 -13.78
N GLY A 80 5.83 1.13 -14.24
CA GLY A 80 6.95 1.91 -14.77
C GLY A 80 7.92 2.38 -13.68
N GLU A 81 7.42 2.52 -12.45
CA GLU A 81 8.11 3.21 -11.35
C GLU A 81 8.15 2.38 -10.06
N VAL A 82 8.19 1.04 -10.16
CA VAL A 82 8.25 0.12 -8.99
C VAL A 82 9.32 0.54 -7.98
N GLN A 83 10.49 1.00 -8.45
CA GLN A 83 11.56 1.49 -7.57
C GLN A 83 11.11 2.66 -6.68
N PHE A 84 10.29 3.58 -7.20
CA PHE A 84 9.76 4.71 -6.45
C PHE A 84 8.62 4.29 -5.53
N VAL A 85 7.78 3.34 -5.97
CA VAL A 85 6.71 2.76 -5.14
C VAL A 85 7.30 2.03 -3.92
N VAL A 86 8.36 1.24 -4.11
CA VAL A 86 9.03 0.50 -3.03
C VAL A 86 9.76 1.44 -2.07
N VAL A 87 10.48 2.44 -2.60
CA VAL A 87 11.15 3.45 -1.76
C VAL A 87 10.14 4.29 -0.99
N GLY A 88 9.05 4.72 -1.65
CA GLY A 88 7.96 5.43 -1.01
C GLY A 88 7.33 4.61 0.11
N PHE A 89 7.05 3.33 -0.14
CA PHE A 89 6.55 2.41 0.88
C PHE A 89 7.47 2.34 2.10
N LEU A 90 8.78 2.14 1.90
CA LEU A 90 9.73 2.07 3.01
C LEU A 90 9.81 3.38 3.80
N LEU A 91 9.79 4.53 3.11
CA LEU A 91 9.81 5.84 3.76
C LEU A 91 8.55 6.06 4.62
N PHE A 92 7.36 5.84 4.04
CA PHE A 92 6.10 5.95 4.78
C PHE A 92 6.04 4.96 5.94
N PHE A 93 6.52 3.74 5.73
CA PHE A 93 6.59 2.70 6.76
C PHE A 93 7.43 3.16 7.94
N ILE A 94 8.66 3.61 7.72
CA ILE A 94 9.56 4.05 8.80
C ILE A 94 8.96 5.24 9.56
N VAL A 95 8.39 6.21 8.83
CA VAL A 95 7.77 7.39 9.45
C VAL A 95 6.56 6.99 10.31
N PHE A 96 5.62 6.22 9.78
CA PHE A 96 4.45 5.77 10.54
C PHE A 96 4.84 4.83 11.67
N TRP A 97 5.84 3.98 11.47
CA TRP A 97 6.29 3.05 12.50
C TRP A 97 6.84 3.80 13.70
N LEU A 98 7.74 4.76 13.48
CA LEU A 98 8.32 5.57 14.56
C LEU A 98 7.25 6.46 15.21
N MET A 99 6.36 7.09 14.44
CA MET A 99 5.28 7.88 15.01
C MET A 99 4.35 7.03 15.87
N ILE A 100 3.87 5.87 15.40
CA ILE A 100 2.93 5.04 16.17
C ILE A 100 3.64 4.39 17.39
N ALA A 101 4.94 4.11 17.28
CA ALA A 101 5.72 3.53 18.38
C ALA A 101 6.06 4.54 19.48
N TRP A 102 6.30 5.82 19.13
CA TRP A 102 6.79 6.84 20.05
C TRP A 102 5.83 7.98 20.37
N VAL A 103 4.70 8.11 19.65
CA VAL A 103 3.71 9.13 20.02
C VAL A 103 3.08 8.70 21.36
N PHE A 104 3.49 9.45 22.38
CA PHE A 104 3.03 9.45 23.77
C PHE A 104 1.58 9.92 23.88
#